data_AF-A0A535TG41-F1
#
_entry.id   AF-A0A535TG41-F1
#
_cell.length_a   1.000
_cell.length_b   1.000
_cell.length_c   1.000
_cell.angle_alpha   90.00
_cell.angle_beta   90.00
_cell.angle_gamma   90.00
#
_symmetry.space_group_name_H-M   'P 1'
#
loop_
_entity.id
_entity.type
_entity.pdbx_description
1 polymer ?
#
loop_
_entity_poly.entity_id
_entity_poly.type
_entity_poly.pdbx_seq_one_letter_code
_entity_poly.pdbx_strand_id
1 'polypeptide(L)'
;MTTRKGRRWSLDVTTKSNALDLEANILKRDDPQSIARSLKRSAERSHRRKSDPYRSAMSMLTFYINRAGRNLPEQRRAKLEAAKDELRALYGRKGG
;
A
#
# COMPACT_ATOMS: atom_id res chain seq x y z
N MET A 1 -23.69 4.37 21.61
CA MET A 1 -22.30 4.03 21.97
C MET A 1 -21.55 3.67 20.68
N THR A 2 -20.64 4.54 20.23
CA THR A 2 -20.03 4.49 18.89
C THR A 2 -18.85 3.51 18.85
N THR A 3 -19.07 2.28 18.38
CA THR A 3 -18.01 1.28 18.28
C THR A 3 -17.23 1.43 16.96
N ARG A 4 -16.01 1.96 17.12
CA ARG A 4 -14.94 2.11 16.12
C ARG A 4 -14.71 0.81 15.35
N LYS A 5 -15.21 0.75 14.11
CA LYS A 5 -15.05 -0.37 13.17
C LYS A 5 -13.65 -0.37 12.51
N GLY A 6 -12.59 -0.33 13.33
CA GLY A 6 -11.20 -0.18 12.87
C GLY A 6 -10.29 -1.40 13.11
N ARG A 7 -10.80 -2.51 13.67
CA ARG A 7 -9.96 -3.58 14.22
C ARG A 7 -9.78 -4.84 13.36
N ARG A 8 -10.45 -4.95 12.20
CA ARG A 8 -10.40 -6.19 11.39
C ARG A 8 -9.44 -6.15 10.21
N TRP A 9 -8.70 -5.05 10.03
CA TRP A 9 -7.75 -4.94 8.93
C TRP A 9 -6.43 -5.60 9.23
N SER A 10 -5.89 -5.41 10.43
CA SER A 10 -4.55 -5.87 10.82
C SER A 10 -4.36 -7.39 10.75
N LEU A 11 -5.39 -8.19 11.01
CA LEU A 11 -5.31 -9.66 11.03
C LEU A 11 -5.10 -10.31 9.66
N ASP A 12 -5.70 -9.77 8.60
CA ASP A 12 -5.60 -10.36 7.25
C ASP A 12 -4.27 -10.01 6.56
N VAL A 13 -3.65 -8.91 7.00
CA VAL A 13 -2.31 -8.52 6.53
C VAL A 13 -1.24 -9.47 7.07
N THR A 14 -1.49 -10.11 8.22
CA THR A 14 -0.58 -11.10 8.82
C THR A 14 -0.52 -12.41 8.03
N THR A 15 -1.62 -12.83 7.39
CA THR A 15 -1.72 -14.15 6.75
C THR A 15 -1.16 -14.18 5.33
N LYS A 16 -1.25 -13.07 4.57
CA LYS A 16 -0.87 -13.11 3.14
C LYS A 16 0.52 -12.63 2.79
N SER A 17 1.18 -11.83 3.62
CA SER A 17 2.59 -11.47 3.43
C SER A 17 3.01 -10.60 4.59
N ASN A 18 4.27 -10.73 5.00
CA ASN A 18 5.04 -9.81 5.85
C ASN A 18 4.94 -8.34 5.39
N ALA A 19 3.75 -7.75 5.47
CA ALA A 19 3.56 -6.35 5.58
C ALA A 19 4.21 -6.01 6.90
N LEU A 20 5.44 -5.52 6.76
CA LEU A 20 5.96 -4.44 7.57
C LEU A 20 4.85 -3.78 8.37
N ASP A 21 5.11 -3.54 9.64
CA ASP A 21 4.39 -2.64 10.53
C ASP A 21 4.32 -1.24 9.91
N LEU A 22 3.62 -1.14 8.80
CA LEU A 22 3.81 -0.13 7.80
C LEU A 22 2.52 0.61 7.82
N GLU A 23 2.45 1.35 8.91
CA GLU A 23 1.55 2.45 9.20
C GLU A 23 0.44 2.53 8.16
N ALA A 24 -0.71 1.93 8.49
CA ALA A 24 -1.95 2.13 7.75
C ALA A 24 -2.28 3.64 7.53
N ASN A 25 -1.54 4.55 8.18
CA ASN A 25 -1.56 5.99 7.95
C ASN A 25 -0.84 6.46 6.68
N ILE A 26 0.10 5.70 6.10
CA ILE A 26 0.78 6.09 4.85
C ILE A 26 -0.23 6.11 3.70
N LEU A 27 -1.10 5.09 3.62
CA LEU A 27 -2.19 4.98 2.64
C LEU A 27 -3.36 5.93 2.97
N LYS A 28 -3.25 6.68 4.07
CA LYS A 28 -4.17 7.79 4.40
C LYS A 28 -3.70 9.15 3.92
N ARG A 29 -2.50 9.25 3.36
CA ARG A 29 -2.03 10.51 2.75
C ARG A 29 -2.80 10.80 1.48
N ASP A 30 -2.98 12.09 1.19
CA ASP A 30 -3.63 12.57 -0.04
C ASP A 30 -2.69 12.64 -1.23
N ASP A 31 -1.39 12.57 -1.00
CA ASP A 31 -0.35 12.71 -2.02
C ASP A 31 0.15 11.34 -2.54
N PRO A 32 -0.05 11.02 -3.83
CA PRO A 32 0.32 9.72 -4.42
C PRO A 32 1.82 9.45 -4.36
N GLN A 33 2.64 10.49 -4.52
CA GLN A 33 4.09 10.37 -4.54
C GLN A 33 4.64 10.03 -3.15
N SER A 34 4.08 10.65 -2.12
CA SER A 34 4.37 10.35 -0.71
C SER A 34 4.01 8.93 -0.33
N ILE A 35 2.89 8.41 -0.84
CA ILE A 35 2.47 7.01 -0.67
C ILE A 35 3.53 6.08 -1.27
N ALA A 36 3.89 6.31 -2.53
CA ALA A 36 4.85 5.49 -3.27
C ALA A 36 6.24 5.47 -2.60
N ARG A 37 6.77 6.65 -2.24
CA ARG A 37 8.07 6.76 -1.53
C ARG A 37 8.06 6.03 -0.20
N SER A 38 6.99 6.12 0.58
CA SER A 38 6.90 5.49 1.90
C SER A 38 6.76 3.97 1.80
N LEU A 39 6.02 3.47 0.80
CA LEU A 39 5.95 2.05 0.49
C LEU A 39 7.31 1.50 0.05
N LYS A 40 8.03 2.20 -0.83
CA LYS A 40 9.41 1.86 -1.19
C LYS A 40 10.32 1.81 0.04
N ARG A 41 10.29 2.90 0.83
CA ARG A 41 10.81 3.05 2.23
C ARG A 41 10.88 1.73 2.97
N SER A 42 9.73 1.10 2.98
CA SER A 42 9.42 0.08 3.95
C SER A 42 9.58 -1.29 3.35
N ALA A 43 9.20 -1.47 2.09
CA ALA A 43 9.56 -2.66 1.33
C ALA A 43 11.08 -2.90 1.34
N GLU A 44 11.90 -1.83 1.28
CA GLU A 44 13.35 -1.88 1.39
C GLU A 44 13.84 -2.23 2.81
N ARG A 45 13.19 -1.68 3.84
CA ARG A 45 13.53 -1.92 5.27
C ARG A 45 13.18 -3.33 5.75
N SER A 46 12.33 -4.08 5.01
CA SER A 46 11.97 -5.45 5.37
C SER A 46 13.16 -6.40 5.16
N HIS A 47 13.92 -6.65 6.22
CA HIS A 47 15.18 -7.39 6.20
C HIS A 47 15.03 -8.92 6.10
N ARG A 48 13.79 -9.45 6.09
CA ARG A 48 13.49 -10.90 5.99
C ARG A 48 13.00 -11.25 4.59
N ARG A 49 13.90 -11.31 3.60
CA ARG A 49 13.49 -11.43 2.18
C ARG A 49 13.30 -12.88 1.72
N LYS A 50 12.09 -13.15 1.21
CA LYS A 50 11.83 -14.17 0.17
C LYS A 50 11.37 -13.56 -1.17
N SER A 51 11.12 -12.24 -1.28
CA SER A 51 10.54 -11.62 -2.49
C SER A 51 11.04 -10.19 -2.76
N ASP A 52 10.87 -9.76 -4.01
CA ASP A 52 11.25 -8.46 -4.57
C ASP A 52 10.49 -7.29 -3.86
N PRO A 53 11.19 -6.23 -3.41
CA PRO A 53 10.57 -5.09 -2.72
C PRO A 53 9.46 -4.40 -3.53
N TYR A 54 9.64 -4.27 -4.84
CA TYR A 54 8.63 -3.68 -5.73
C TYR A 54 7.37 -4.53 -5.77
N ARG A 55 7.49 -5.85 -5.97
CA ARG A 55 6.33 -6.77 -5.95
C ARG A 55 5.58 -6.66 -4.63
N SER A 56 6.30 -6.59 -3.51
CA SER A 56 5.71 -6.47 -2.18
C SER A 56 4.90 -5.17 -2.02
N ALA A 57 5.49 -4.04 -2.43
CA ALA A 57 4.81 -2.73 -2.38
C ALA A 57 3.60 -2.65 -3.33
N MET A 58 3.71 -3.19 -4.55
CA MET A 58 2.64 -3.18 -5.55
C MET A 58 1.45 -4.07 -5.14
N SER A 59 1.74 -5.27 -4.63
CA SER A 59 0.71 -6.16 -4.08
C SER A 59 -0.01 -5.54 -2.89
N MET A 60 0.70 -4.82 -2.03
CA MET A 60 0.09 -4.10 -0.90
C MET A 60 -0.90 -3.04 -1.35
N LEU A 61 -0.51 -2.23 -2.33
CA LEU A 61 -1.37 -1.16 -2.83
C LEU A 61 -2.62 -1.72 -3.53
N THR A 62 -2.43 -2.74 -4.35
CA THR A 62 -3.52 -3.45 -5.04
C THR A 62 -4.49 -4.09 -4.04
N PHE A 63 -3.95 -4.71 -2.99
CA PHE A 63 -4.76 -5.27 -1.91
C PHE A 63 -5.58 -4.20 -1.18
N TYR A 64 -4.98 -3.04 -0.85
CA TYR A 64 -5.69 -1.94 -0.22
C TYR A 64 -6.84 -1.44 -1.09
N ILE A 65 -6.60 -1.22 -2.39
CA ILE A 65 -7.64 -0.79 -3.35
C ILE A 65 -8.78 -1.82 -3.40
N ASN A 66 -8.44 -3.09 -3.58
CA ASN A 66 -9.42 -4.18 -3.66
C ASN A 66 -10.23 -4.33 -2.36
N ARG A 67 -9.59 -4.14 -1.22
CA ARG A 67 -10.22 -4.33 0.10
C ARG A 67 -11.02 -3.11 0.56
N ALA A 68 -10.59 -1.90 0.19
CA ALA A 68 -11.37 -0.69 0.43
C ALA A 68 -12.61 -0.68 -0.47
N GLY A 69 -12.49 -1.19 -1.71
CA GLY A 69 -13.62 -1.49 -2.60
C GLY A 69 -14.63 -0.36 -2.64
N ARG A 70 -15.88 -0.66 -2.26
CA ARG A 70 -17.02 0.28 -2.28
C ARG A 70 -16.96 1.39 -1.23
N ASN A 71 -16.11 1.27 -0.21
CA ASN A 71 -15.93 2.31 0.82
C ASN A 71 -14.84 3.32 0.44
N LEU A 72 -14.23 3.17 -0.74
CA LEU A 72 -13.19 4.06 -1.23
C LEU A 72 -13.80 5.09 -2.19
N PRO A 73 -13.72 6.40 -1.89
CA PRO A 73 -14.12 7.44 -2.82
C PRO A 73 -13.34 7.31 -4.15
N GLU A 74 -14.00 7.53 -5.28
CA GLU A 74 -13.35 7.44 -6.61
C GLU A 74 -12.10 8.32 -6.72
N GLN A 75 -12.14 9.53 -6.18
CA GLN A 75 -10.99 10.44 -6.13
C GLN A 75 -9.80 9.80 -5.40
N ARG A 76 -10.07 9.04 -4.34
CA ARG A 76 -9.02 8.37 -3.57
C ARG A 76 -8.53 7.10 -4.24
N ARG A 77 -9.41 6.40 -4.96
CA ARG A 77 -9.01 5.31 -5.86
C ARG A 77 -8.07 5.82 -6.94
N ALA A 78 -8.39 6.94 -7.59
CA ALA A 78 -7.53 7.57 -8.59
C ALA A 78 -6.15 7.93 -8.02
N LYS A 79 -6.09 8.50 -6.81
CA LYS A 79 -4.83 8.78 -6.09
C LYS A 79 -4.02 7.50 -5.83
N LEU A 80 -4.67 6.43 -5.38
CA LEU A 80 -3.99 5.16 -5.14
C LEU A 80 -3.52 4.51 -6.44
N GLU A 81 -4.29 4.58 -7.53
CA GLU A 81 -3.83 4.13 -8.84
C GLU A 81 -2.61 4.94 -9.31
N ALA A 82 -2.64 6.28 -9.21
CA ALA A 82 -1.50 7.13 -9.51
C ALA A 82 -0.26 6.80 -8.65
N ALA A 83 -0.46 6.45 -7.38
CA ALA A 83 0.64 6.00 -6.52
C ALA A 83 1.30 4.70 -7.03
N LYS A 84 0.60 3.84 -7.81
CA LYS A 84 1.21 2.67 -8.48
C LYS A 84 2.18 3.11 -9.55
N ASP A 85 1.80 4.12 -10.33
CA ASP A 85 2.63 4.66 -11.39
C ASP A 85 3.86 5.38 -10.83
N GLU A 86 3.70 6.16 -9.76
CA GLU A 86 4.82 6.72 -9.02
C GLU A 86 5.73 5.61 -8.46
N LEU A 87 5.16 4.53 -7.92
CA LEU A 87 5.94 3.40 -7.42
C LEU A 87 6.73 2.73 -8.55
N ARG A 88 6.11 2.50 -9.71
CA ARG A 88 6.78 1.99 -10.92
C ARG A 88 7.96 2.88 -11.33
N ALA A 89 7.75 4.18 -11.35
CA ALA A 89 8.79 5.16 -11.67
C ALA A 89 9.95 5.12 -10.65
N LEU A 90 9.65 5.05 -9.35
CA LEU A 90 10.66 4.96 -8.29
C LEU A 90 11.52 3.70 -8.34
N TYR A 91 11.00 2.61 -8.91
CA TYR A 91 11.74 1.37 -9.10
C TYR A 91 12.36 1.24 -10.51
N GLY A 92 12.31 2.31 -11.32
CA GLY A 92 12.84 2.29 -12.69
C GLY A 92 12.07 1.36 -13.63
N ARG A 93 10.91 0.83 -13.21
CA ARG A 93 10.00 0.06 -14.07
C ARG A 93 9.04 1.00 -14.78
N LYS A 94 9.58 1.98 -15.50
CA LYS A 94 8.80 2.68 -16.53
C LYS A 94 8.54 1.63 -17.60
N GLY A 95 7.29 1.19 -17.75
CA GLY A 95 6.93 0.26 -18.82
C GLY A 95 7.43 0.84 -20.13
N GLY A 96 8.36 0.14 -20.77
CA GLY A 96 8.58 0.25 -22.19
C GLY A 96 7.40 -0.37 -22.93
#